data_AF-A0A962Y6F7-F1
#
_entry.id   AF-A0A962Y6F7-F1
#
_cell.length_a   1.000
_cell.length_b   1.000
_cell.length_c   1.000
_cell.angle_alpha   90.00
_cell.angle_beta   90.00
_cell.angle_gamma   90.00
#
_symmetry.space_group_name_H-M   'P 1'
#
loop_
_entity.id
_entity.type
_entity.pdbx_description
1 polymer ?
#
loop_
_entity_poly.entity_id
_entity_poly.type
_entity_poly.pdbx_seq_one_letter_code
_entity_poly.pdbx_strand_id
1 'polypeptide(L)'
;MTAFARNALGGELQACGFDPKTGYLRDGHCRTRDDDVGSHIVCAQMTDAFLEFSRARGNDLVTPVPAFDFPGLRAGDRWCLCARRWQEAHEAGSAPPVFLQATHEKVLRLVPLDELLPYALDLPRNG
;
A
#
# COMPACT_ATOMS: atom_id res chain seq x y z
N MET A 1 -18.22 -9.11 17.80
CA MET A 1 -18.17 -8.08 16.75
C MET A 1 -16.72 -7.99 16.30
N THR A 2 -16.40 -8.46 15.10
CA THR A 2 -15.08 -8.22 14.50
C THR A 2 -14.94 -6.72 14.33
N ALA A 3 -14.01 -6.09 15.05
CA ALA A 3 -13.70 -4.69 14.85
C ALA A 3 -13.28 -4.50 13.38
N PHE A 4 -14.04 -3.72 12.62
CA PHE A 4 -13.67 -3.36 11.26
C PHE A 4 -12.39 -2.51 11.32
N ALA A 5 -11.40 -2.84 10.49
CA ALA A 5 -10.18 -2.04 10.41
C ALA A 5 -10.52 -0.65 9.87
N ARG A 6 -9.81 0.37 10.34
CA ARG A 6 -10.00 1.76 9.88
C ARG A 6 -8.93 2.20 8.90
N ASN A 7 -9.32 3.10 8.01
CA ASN A 7 -8.44 3.72 7.05
C ASN A 7 -7.73 4.96 7.61
N ALA A 8 -6.77 5.52 6.87
CA ALA A 8 -5.97 6.68 7.29
C ALA A 8 -6.80 7.97 7.49
N LEU A 9 -8.03 8.02 6.97
CA LEU A 9 -8.97 9.13 7.14
C LEU A 9 -9.96 8.89 8.30
N GLY A 10 -9.84 7.78 9.02
CA GLY A 10 -10.70 7.41 10.14
C GLY A 10 -12.00 6.69 9.76
N GLY A 11 -12.25 6.45 8.48
CA GLY A 11 -13.39 5.67 7.98
C GLY A 11 -13.12 4.16 7.99
N GLU A 12 -14.06 3.37 7.46
CA GLU A 12 -13.86 1.92 7.26
C GLU A 12 -12.77 1.64 6.21
N LEU A 13 -11.94 0.64 6.45
CA LEU A 13 -10.89 0.22 5.52
C LEU A 13 -11.50 -0.43 4.27
N GLN A 14 -11.37 0.25 3.14
CA GLN A 14 -11.80 -0.26 1.84
C GLN A 14 -10.81 -1.31 1.29
N ALA A 15 -11.29 -2.10 0.32
CA ALA A 15 -10.43 -3.01 -0.42
C ALA A 15 -9.42 -2.23 -1.27
N CYS A 16 -8.17 -2.71 -1.27
CA CYS A 16 -7.11 -2.19 -2.12
C CYS A 16 -7.15 -2.81 -3.52
N GLY A 17 -7.28 -4.14 -3.63
CA GLY A 17 -7.31 -4.83 -4.92
C GLY A 17 -7.49 -6.35 -4.83
N PHE A 18 -8.25 -6.91 -5.78
CA PHE A 18 -8.50 -8.36 -5.90
C PHE A 18 -7.90 -8.98 -7.17
N ASP A 19 -7.44 -8.15 -8.10
CA ASP A 19 -6.78 -8.57 -9.35
C ASP A 19 -5.69 -7.54 -9.70
N PRO A 20 -4.43 -7.77 -9.29
CA PRO A 20 -3.97 -8.91 -8.50
C PRO A 20 -4.47 -8.85 -7.03
N LYS A 21 -4.70 -10.01 -6.42
CA LYS A 21 -5.15 -10.06 -5.00
C LYS A 21 -4.02 -9.67 -4.07
N THR A 22 -4.20 -8.58 -3.35
CA THR A 22 -3.16 -8.00 -2.48
C THR A 22 -3.42 -8.26 -0.99
N GLY A 23 -2.63 -7.60 -0.14
CA GLY A 23 -2.68 -7.68 1.31
C GLY A 23 -1.78 -8.79 1.87
N TYR A 24 -1.25 -8.57 3.08
CA TYR A 24 -0.49 -9.57 3.82
C TYR A 24 -1.30 -10.86 4.04
N LEU A 25 -2.59 -10.70 4.36
CA LEU A 25 -3.53 -11.80 4.56
C LEU A 25 -4.11 -12.36 3.25
N ARG A 26 -3.70 -11.84 2.09
CA ARG A 26 -4.24 -12.21 0.76
C ARG A 26 -5.77 -12.15 0.70
N ASP A 27 -6.34 -11.09 1.26
CA ASP A 27 -7.78 -10.83 1.35
C ASP A 27 -8.20 -9.56 0.59
N GLY A 28 -7.29 -8.97 -0.18
CA GLY A 28 -7.50 -7.76 -0.96
C GLY A 28 -7.48 -6.45 -0.17
N HIS A 29 -7.24 -6.49 1.14
CA HIS A 29 -7.21 -5.30 2.00
C HIS A 29 -5.81 -5.12 2.61
N CYS A 30 -5.43 -3.88 2.90
CA CYS A 30 -4.17 -3.59 3.59
C CYS A 30 -4.30 -3.77 5.12
N ARG A 31 -4.93 -4.88 5.51
CA ARG A 31 -5.05 -5.32 6.90
C ARG A 31 -3.73 -5.93 7.36
N THR A 32 -3.39 -5.68 8.61
CA THR A 32 -2.17 -6.17 9.24
C THR A 32 -2.50 -6.98 10.49
N ARG A 33 -1.54 -7.78 10.92
CA ARG A 33 -1.50 -8.45 12.23
C ARG A 33 -0.18 -8.13 12.91
N ASP A 34 0.01 -8.61 14.13
CA ASP A 34 1.23 -8.34 14.91
C ASP A 34 2.46 -9.09 14.37
N ASP A 35 2.26 -10.14 13.57
CA ASP A 35 3.30 -10.91 12.88
C ASP A 35 3.70 -10.32 11.51
N ASP A 36 2.96 -9.32 10.99
CA ASP A 36 3.34 -8.60 9.77
C ASP A 36 4.43 -7.56 10.08
N VAL A 37 5.66 -8.04 10.20
CA VAL A 37 6.86 -7.22 10.45
C VAL A 37 7.09 -6.16 9.37
N GLY A 38 6.61 -6.41 8.14
CA GLY A 38 6.71 -5.47 7.02
C GLY A 38 5.70 -4.34 7.09
N SER A 39 4.60 -4.53 7.83
CA SER A 39 3.47 -3.60 7.92
C SER A 39 2.95 -3.25 6.53
N HIS A 40 2.32 -4.21 5.84
CA HIS A 40 1.75 -4.06 4.51
C HIS A 40 0.42 -3.28 4.57
N ILE A 41 0.51 -2.02 4.99
CA ILE A 41 -0.63 -1.18 5.39
C ILE A 41 -0.89 -0.01 4.44
N VAL A 42 -0.07 0.20 3.41
CA VAL A 42 -0.23 1.29 2.44
C VAL A 42 -0.79 0.76 1.12
N CYS A 43 -2.02 1.14 0.76
CA CYS A 43 -2.55 0.83 -0.57
C CYS A 43 -2.00 1.85 -1.57
N ALA A 44 -1.18 1.40 -2.52
CA ALA A 44 -0.58 2.26 -3.53
C ALA A 44 -0.86 1.78 -4.94
N GLN A 45 -0.91 2.71 -5.90
CA GLN A 45 -0.88 2.40 -7.32
C GLN A 45 0.56 2.34 -7.80
N MET A 46 0.99 1.19 -8.31
CA MET A 46 2.35 1.03 -8.81
C MET A 46 2.61 1.98 -9.98
N THR A 47 3.81 2.52 -10.04
CA THR A 47 4.34 3.31 -11.17
C THR A 47 5.64 2.67 -11.62
N ASP A 48 6.03 2.87 -12.89
CA ASP A 48 7.30 2.34 -13.40
C ASP A 48 8.48 2.86 -12.56
N ALA A 49 8.48 4.16 -12.25
CA ALA A 49 9.50 4.79 -11.40
C ALA A 49 9.61 4.14 -10.00
N PHE A 50 8.47 3.86 -9.35
CA PHE A 50 8.49 3.18 -8.05
C PHE A 50 8.97 1.74 -8.17
N LEU A 51 8.53 1.00 -9.19
CA LEU A 51 8.92 -0.40 -9.38
C LEU A 51 10.42 -0.54 -9.65
N GLU A 52 10.99 0.34 -10.48
CA GLU A 52 12.43 0.42 -10.74
C GLU A 52 13.20 0.78 -9.46
N PHE A 53 12.76 1.82 -8.75
CA PHE A 53 13.35 2.23 -7.48
C PHE A 53 13.33 1.09 -6.45
N SER A 54 12.17 0.47 -6.25
CA SER A 54 11.94 -0.60 -5.28
C SER A 54 12.87 -1.78 -5.56
N ARG A 55 12.99 -2.18 -6.83
CA ARG A 55 13.89 -3.25 -7.25
C ARG A 55 15.35 -2.90 -6.99
N ALA A 56 15.78 -1.67 -7.28
CA ALA A 56 17.13 -1.20 -6.98
C ALA A 56 17.45 -1.18 -5.47
N ARG A 57 16.43 -1.06 -4.61
CA ARG A 57 16.52 -1.16 -3.15
C ARG A 57 16.34 -2.59 -2.61
N GLY A 58 16.37 -3.59 -3.48
CA GLY A 58 16.28 -5.01 -3.12
C GLY A 58 14.87 -5.49 -2.80
N ASN A 59 13.84 -4.74 -3.18
CA ASN A 59 12.44 -5.13 -3.08
C ASN A 59 11.86 -5.32 -4.49
N ASP A 60 12.15 -6.48 -5.09
CA ASP A 60 11.68 -6.81 -6.43
C ASP A 60 10.19 -7.16 -6.41
N LEU A 61 9.37 -6.24 -6.93
CA LEU A 61 7.93 -6.39 -7.07
C LEU A 61 7.50 -6.71 -8.51
N VAL A 62 8.44 -6.87 -9.44
CA VAL A 62 8.15 -7.08 -10.86
C VAL A 62 8.27 -8.55 -11.21
N THR A 63 9.29 -9.23 -10.69
CA THR A 63 9.49 -10.66 -10.96
C THR A 63 8.38 -11.51 -10.30
N PRO A 64 7.62 -12.30 -11.07
CA PRO A 64 6.63 -13.21 -10.51
C PRO A 64 7.29 -14.26 -9.60
N VAL A 65 6.63 -14.61 -8.49
CA VAL A 65 7.04 -15.69 -7.60
C VAL A 65 5.86 -16.63 -7.36
N PRO A 66 5.63 -17.62 -8.25
CA PRO A 66 4.47 -18.51 -8.18
C PRO A 66 4.34 -19.27 -6.86
N ALA A 67 5.46 -19.61 -6.21
CA ALA A 67 5.48 -20.29 -4.92
C ALA A 67 4.81 -19.48 -3.78
N PHE A 68 4.68 -18.16 -3.94
CA PHE A 68 4.05 -17.26 -2.96
C PHE A 68 2.76 -16.62 -3.50
N ASP A 69 2.18 -17.17 -4.58
CA ASP A 69 1.02 -16.60 -5.26
C ASP A 69 1.22 -15.11 -5.58
N PHE A 70 2.44 -14.76 -6.01
CA PHE A 70 2.81 -13.40 -6.38
C PHE A 70 2.97 -13.30 -7.90
N PRO A 71 2.07 -12.57 -8.60
CA PRO A 71 2.06 -12.55 -10.06
C PRO A 71 3.14 -11.66 -10.67
N GLY A 72 3.85 -10.87 -9.86
CA GLY A 72 4.62 -9.72 -10.34
C GLY A 72 3.68 -8.55 -10.67
N LEU A 73 4.13 -7.34 -10.42
CA LEU A 73 3.35 -6.12 -10.56
C LEU A 73 3.86 -5.28 -11.74
N ARG A 74 2.95 -4.50 -12.30
CA ARG A 74 3.21 -3.49 -13.33
C ARG A 74 2.58 -2.15 -12.95
N ALA A 75 2.95 -1.09 -13.66
CA ALA A 75 2.32 0.21 -13.48
C ALA A 75 0.79 0.11 -13.62
N GLY A 76 0.08 0.82 -12.73
CA GLY A 76 -1.38 0.81 -12.64
C GLY A 76 -1.96 -0.20 -11.66
N ASP A 77 -1.25 -1.29 -11.35
CA ASP A 77 -1.69 -2.27 -10.35
C ASP A 77 -1.80 -1.64 -8.96
N ARG A 78 -2.76 -2.09 -8.15
CA ARG A 78 -2.88 -1.69 -6.75
C ARG A 78 -2.31 -2.75 -5.85
N TRP A 79 -1.49 -2.33 -4.89
CA TRP A 79 -0.84 -3.25 -3.97
C TRP A 79 -0.65 -2.66 -2.58
N CYS A 80 -0.79 -3.51 -1.55
CA CYS A 80 -0.46 -3.19 -0.18
C CYS A 80 1.05 -3.26 0.03
N LEU A 81 1.68 -2.09 0.10
CA LEU A 81 3.11 -1.92 0.36
C LEU A 81 3.40 -1.89 1.86
N CYS A 82 4.59 -2.36 2.20
CA CYS A 82 5.22 -2.08 3.49
C CYS A 82 5.31 -0.56 3.70
N ALA A 83 4.81 -0.04 4.82
CA ALA A 83 4.82 1.41 5.10
C ALA A 83 6.24 2.01 5.00
N ARG A 84 7.25 1.30 5.51
CA ARG A 84 8.65 1.75 5.43
C ARG A 84 9.19 1.80 4.00
N ARG A 85 8.74 0.91 3.11
CA ARG A 85 9.15 0.93 1.69
C ARG A 85 8.51 2.08 0.93
N TRP A 86 7.27 2.42 1.28
CA TRP A 86 6.64 3.63 0.76
C TRP A 86 7.38 4.90 1.24
N GLN A 87 7.72 4.97 2.53
CA GLN A 87 8.47 6.10 3.10
C GLN A 87 9.86 6.25 2.48
N GLU A 88 10.60 5.15 2.32
CA GLU A 88 11.90 5.14 1.63
C GLU A 88 11.78 5.70 0.20
N ALA A 89 10.71 5.35 -0.51
CA ALA A 89 10.44 5.90 -1.84
C ALA A 89 10.05 7.38 -1.80
N HIS A 90 9.32 7.83 -0.78
CA HIS A 90 8.96 9.24 -0.59
C HIS A 90 10.19 10.11 -0.41
N GLU A 91 11.09 9.71 0.50
CA GLU A 91 12.38 10.39 0.75
C GLU A 91 13.26 10.46 -0.50
N ALA A 92 13.15 9.46 -1.38
CA ALA A 92 13.86 9.40 -2.65
C ALA A 92 13.12 10.05 -3.83
N GLY A 93 11.97 10.69 -3.61
CA GLY A 93 11.18 11.34 -4.66
C GLY A 93 10.54 10.36 -5.67
N SER A 94 10.43 9.09 -5.31
CA SER A 94 9.91 7.99 -6.15
C SER A 94 8.66 7.33 -5.55
N ALA A 95 8.01 7.96 -4.57
CA ALA A 95 6.81 7.42 -3.94
C ALA A 95 5.64 7.27 -4.94
N PRO A 96 4.96 6.11 -4.95
CA PRO A 96 3.78 5.90 -5.77
C PRO A 96 2.55 6.62 -5.17
N PRO A 97 1.54 6.96 -6.01
CA PRO A 97 0.25 7.44 -5.54
C PRO A 97 -0.43 6.47 -4.57
N VAL A 98 -1.22 6.98 -3.63
CA VAL A 98 -1.87 6.21 -2.56
C VAL A 98 -3.38 6.30 -2.60
N PHE A 99 -4.04 5.27 -2.08
CA PHE A 99 -5.47 5.23 -1.79
C PHE A 99 -5.66 5.29 -0.27
N LEU A 100 -5.97 6.47 0.26
CA LEU A 100 -6.10 6.71 1.70
C LEU A 100 -7.28 5.99 2.32
N GLN A 101 -8.38 5.79 1.58
CA GLN A 101 -9.53 5.02 2.05
C GLN A 101 -9.24 3.52 2.14
N ALA A 102 -8.23 3.03 1.43
CA ALA A 102 -7.76 1.63 1.44
C ALA A 102 -6.41 1.43 2.19
N THR A 103 -5.86 2.51 2.76
CA THR A 103 -4.63 2.49 3.56
C THR A 103 -4.99 2.44 5.04
N HIS A 104 -4.43 1.50 5.79
CA HIS A 104 -4.81 1.27 7.18
C HIS A 104 -4.27 2.38 8.11
N GLU A 105 -5.09 2.82 9.07
CA GLU A 105 -4.78 3.90 10.03
C GLU A 105 -3.42 3.76 10.75
N LYS A 106 -2.91 2.53 10.92
CA LYS A 106 -1.62 2.29 11.58
C LYS A 106 -0.45 2.92 10.80
N VAL A 107 -0.64 3.25 9.52
CA VAL A 107 0.37 3.96 8.71
C VAL A 107 0.79 5.26 9.38
N LEU A 108 -0.14 5.94 10.07
CA LEU A 108 0.07 7.25 10.71
C LEU A 108 1.04 7.20 11.89
N ARG A 109 1.43 6.01 12.34
CA ARG A 109 2.51 5.82 13.33
C ARG A 109 3.90 5.88 12.70
N LEU A 110 4.00 5.81 11.37
CA LEU A 110 5.24 5.73 10.60
C LEU A 110 5.37 6.88 9.60
N VAL A 111 4.27 7.21 8.92
CA VAL A 111 4.20 8.26 7.90
C VAL A 111 3.04 9.22 8.26
N PRO A 112 3.33 10.49 8.52
CA PRO A 112 2.32 11.52 8.76
C PRO A 112 1.28 11.65 7.63
N LEU A 113 0.06 12.05 7.97
CA LEU A 113 -1.03 12.16 6.98
C LEU A 113 -0.73 13.23 5.91
N ASP A 114 -0.09 14.33 6.29
CA ASP A 114 0.33 15.42 5.41
C ASP A 114 1.39 15.01 4.39
N GLU A 115 2.22 14.01 4.68
CA GLU A 115 3.13 13.41 3.69
C GLU A 115 2.38 12.52 2.68
N LEU A 116 1.29 11.86 3.10
CA LEU A 116 0.49 10.98 2.26
C LEU A 116 -0.51 11.75 1.37
N LEU A 117 -1.07 12.85 1.88
CA LEU A 117 -2.13 13.63 1.21
C LEU A 117 -1.78 14.08 -0.23
N PRO A 118 -0.56 14.57 -0.53
CA PRO A 118 -0.18 14.96 -1.88
C PRO A 118 -0.20 13.82 -2.90
N TYR A 119 -0.12 12.57 -2.44
CA TYR A 119 -0.11 11.37 -3.27
C TYR A 119 -1.50 10.74 -3.43
N ALA A 120 -2.52 11.26 -2.73
CA ALA A 120 -3.82 10.63 -2.62
C ALA A 120 -4.63 10.70 -3.93
N LEU A 121 -5.15 9.55 -4.38
CA LEU A 121 -6.03 9.45 -5.57
C LEU A 121 -7.52 9.33 -5.23
N ASP A 122 -7.86 9.21 -3.96
CA ASP A 122 -9.21 8.87 -3.48
C ASP A 122 -9.69 9.76 -2.33
N LEU A 123 -9.24 11.02 -2.30
CA LEU A 123 -9.79 11.96 -1.32
C LEU A 123 -11.32 12.06 -1.48
N PRO A 124 -12.08 12.05 -0.37
CA PRO A 124 -13.52 12.28 -0.42
C PRO A 124 -13.77 13.60 -1.15
N ARG A 125 -14.60 13.57 -2.19
CA ARG A 125 -15.11 14.81 -2.76
C ARG A 125 -16.10 15.35 -1.75
N ASN A 126 -15.74 16.45 -1.08
CA ASN A 126 -16.72 17.23 -0.34
C ASN A 126 -17.77 17.68 -1.37
N GLY A 127 -18.98 17.12 -1.26
CA GLY A 127 -20.15 17.60 -1.99
C GLY A 127 -20.54 19.00 -1.56
#